data_AF-A0A973SVK8-F1
#
_entry.id   AF-A0A973SVK8-F1
#
_cell.length_a   1.000
_cell.length_b   1.000
_cell.length_c   1.000
_cell.angle_alpha   90.00
_cell.angle_beta   90.00
_cell.angle_gamma   90.00
#
_symmetry.space_group_name_H-M   'P 1'
#
loop_
_entity.id
_entity.type
_entity.pdbx_description
1 polymer ?
#
loop_
_entity_poly.entity_id
_entity_poly.type
_entity_poly.pdbx_seq_one_letter_code
_entity_poly.pdbx_strand_id
1 'polypeptide(L)'
;MTSGTQARPPLYVRSVPYLYLGVFAALGATLAYLVRLPCRTGGWNDQISTYQNFCYTDIYPLYFDRQLATENPYFAHVPFDKQVEYPVVLGEVMQFFAGIARAVVGPADVGRQATLFFDLTVLLLGVCLVAGVLLMAAVAGPTRRWDALWYALAPSVILAAYINWDLVAGALSMGMLLAWARQRQVLAGVLLGLAIATKFYPLMFVGALFLLTLRTARWRPFLITLGSTAAAWLVVNVPFEVLAWD
;
A
#
# COMPACT_ATOMS: atom_id res chain seq x y z
N MET A 1 -11.09 -3.79 50.62
CA MET A 1 -11.29 -3.33 49.23
C MET A 1 -10.75 -4.41 48.30
N THR A 2 -11.64 -5.23 47.77
CA THR A 2 -11.31 -6.38 46.91
C THR A 2 -10.88 -5.87 45.54
N SER A 3 -9.62 -6.12 45.20
CA SER A 3 -9.07 -6.02 43.85
C SER A 3 -9.80 -7.03 42.96
N GLY A 4 -10.88 -6.56 42.31
CA GLY A 4 -11.56 -7.33 41.27
C GLY A 4 -10.69 -7.34 40.02
N THR A 5 -9.97 -8.42 39.77
CA THR A 5 -9.42 -8.73 38.45
C THR A 5 -10.59 -8.87 37.48
N GLN A 6 -10.92 -7.80 36.74
CA GLN A 6 -11.85 -7.90 35.62
C GLN A 6 -11.29 -8.95 34.65
N ALA A 7 -11.99 -10.08 34.55
CA ALA A 7 -11.68 -11.10 33.57
C ALA A 7 -11.69 -10.45 32.19
N ARG A 8 -10.56 -10.53 31.47
CA ARG A 8 -10.50 -10.03 30.09
C ARG A 8 -11.54 -10.79 29.29
N PRO A 9 -12.41 -10.12 28.51
CA PRO A 9 -13.40 -10.80 27.71
C PRO A 9 -12.71 -11.79 26.76
N PRO A 10 -13.33 -12.95 26.50
CA PRO A 10 -12.75 -13.99 25.67
C PRO A 10 -12.43 -13.46 24.27
N LEU A 11 -11.40 -14.04 23.63
CA LEU A 11 -10.83 -13.54 22.38
C LEU A 11 -11.88 -13.35 21.27
N TYR A 12 -12.87 -14.23 21.15
CA TYR A 12 -13.91 -14.10 20.14
C TYR A 12 -14.71 -12.79 20.28
N VAL A 13 -15.07 -12.38 21.50
CA VAL A 13 -15.78 -11.11 21.77
C VAL A 13 -14.91 -9.91 21.38
N ARG A 14 -13.59 -10.02 21.52
CA ARG A 14 -12.64 -8.96 21.12
C ARG A 14 -12.44 -8.89 19.61
N SER A 15 -12.55 -10.02 18.91
CA SER A 15 -12.34 -10.14 17.47
C SER A 15 -13.58 -9.80 16.63
N VAL A 16 -14.79 -10.01 17.15
CA VAL A 16 -16.05 -9.76 16.42
C VAL A 16 -16.10 -8.36 15.76
N PRO A 17 -15.73 -7.27 16.45
CA PRO A 17 -15.76 -5.94 15.82
C PRO A 17 -14.74 -5.76 14.70
N TYR A 18 -13.59 -6.44 14.77
CA TYR A 18 -12.62 -6.46 13.67
C TYR A 18 -13.13 -7.26 12.47
N LEU A 19 -13.93 -8.32 12.69
CA LEU A 19 -14.59 -9.04 11.60
C LEU A 19 -15.54 -8.11 10.82
N TYR A 20 -16.39 -7.37 11.52
CA TYR A 20 -17.30 -6.42 10.86
C TYR A 20 -16.54 -5.35 10.09
N LEU A 21 -15.50 -4.75 10.68
CA LEU A 21 -14.66 -3.76 10.00
C LEU A 21 -13.98 -4.33 8.75
N GLY A 22 -13.48 -5.58 8.83
CA GLY A 22 -12.93 -6.29 7.68
C GLY A 22 -13.95 -6.51 6.58
N VAL A 23 -15.19 -6.87 6.93
CA VAL A 23 -16.29 -7.03 5.96
C VAL A 23 -16.61 -5.69 5.29
N PHE A 24 -16.74 -4.59 6.04
CA PHE A 24 -16.98 -3.27 5.45
C PHE A 24 -15.85 -2.82 4.53
N ALA A 25 -14.60 -3.08 4.90
CA ALA A 25 -13.44 -2.78 4.04
C ALA A 25 -13.46 -3.61 2.75
N ALA A 26 -13.81 -4.91 2.85
CA ALA A 26 -13.96 -5.77 1.67
C ALA A 26 -15.12 -5.33 0.77
N LEU A 27 -16.24 -4.86 1.34
CA LEU A 27 -17.34 -4.27 0.57
C LEU A 27 -16.91 -2.99 -0.13
N GLY A 28 -16.17 -2.10 0.55
CA GLY A 28 -15.60 -0.89 -0.05
C GLY A 28 -14.64 -1.21 -1.20
N ALA A 29 -13.72 -2.17 -1.00
CA ALA A 29 -12.83 -2.70 -2.03
C ALA A 29 -13.59 -3.29 -3.23
N THR A 30 -14.68 -4.02 -2.97
CA THR A 30 -15.52 -4.61 -4.01
C THR A 30 -16.23 -3.53 -4.80
N LEU A 31 -16.81 -2.53 -4.14
CA LEU A 31 -17.47 -1.41 -4.80
C LEU A 31 -16.49 -0.61 -5.66
N ALA A 32 -15.29 -0.34 -5.17
CA ALA A 32 -14.22 0.30 -5.93
C ALA A 32 -13.87 -0.47 -7.21
N TYR A 33 -13.95 -1.81 -7.17
CA TYR A 33 -13.68 -2.67 -8.32
C TYR A 33 -14.84 -2.63 -9.29
N LEU A 34 -16.09 -2.71 -8.81
CA LEU A 34 -17.29 -2.63 -9.64
C LEU A 34 -17.36 -1.32 -10.44
N VAL A 35 -16.93 -0.20 -9.85
CA VAL A 35 -16.83 1.09 -10.54
C VAL A 35 -15.88 1.04 -11.74
N ARG A 36 -14.82 0.23 -11.67
CA ARG A 36 -13.77 0.14 -12.70
C ARG A 36 -13.88 -1.09 -13.59
N LEU A 37 -14.80 -2.00 -13.27
CA LEU A 37 -15.00 -3.25 -14.00
C LEU A 37 -15.14 -3.07 -15.52
N PRO A 38 -15.84 -2.03 -16.03
CA PRO A 38 -15.92 -1.80 -17.48
C PRO A 38 -14.56 -1.58 -18.14
N CYS A 39 -13.59 -1.05 -17.40
CA CYS A 39 -12.28 -0.63 -17.89
C CYS A 39 -11.19 -1.71 -17.68
N ARG A 40 -11.53 -2.83 -17.01
CA ARG A 40 -10.61 -3.90 -16.60
C ARG A 40 -9.72 -4.42 -17.73
N THR A 41 -10.26 -4.55 -18.93
CA THR A 41 -9.55 -5.11 -20.11
C THR A 41 -8.94 -4.01 -20.99
N GLY A 42 -8.66 -2.82 -20.44
CA GLY A 42 -8.11 -1.69 -21.20
C GLY A 42 -9.13 -0.95 -22.05
N GLY A 43 -10.41 -1.04 -21.72
CA GLY A 43 -11.46 -0.23 -22.36
C GLY A 43 -11.23 1.26 -22.06
N TRP A 44 -11.46 2.13 -23.05
CA TRP A 44 -11.28 3.59 -22.93
C TRP A 44 -9.88 4.00 -22.46
N ASN A 45 -8.85 3.30 -22.93
CA ASN A 45 -7.46 3.56 -22.57
C ASN A 45 -6.77 4.53 -23.55
N ASP A 46 -7.46 5.62 -23.88
CA ASP A 46 -6.90 6.78 -24.59
C ASP A 46 -6.98 8.03 -23.72
N GLN A 47 -6.13 9.03 -24.02
CA GLN A 47 -5.92 10.19 -23.14
C GLN A 47 -7.18 11.01 -22.83
N ILE A 48 -8.26 10.91 -23.61
CA ILE A 48 -9.46 11.72 -23.39
C ILE A 48 -10.58 10.84 -22.83
N SER A 49 -10.84 9.70 -23.47
CA SER A 49 -11.97 8.86 -23.10
C SER A 49 -11.77 8.19 -21.73
N THR A 50 -10.52 7.97 -21.30
CA THR A 50 -10.23 7.40 -19.97
C THR A 50 -10.75 8.28 -18.85
N TYR A 51 -10.63 9.61 -18.98
CA TYR A 51 -11.10 10.55 -17.96
C TYR A 51 -12.60 10.80 -18.08
N GLN A 52 -13.14 10.90 -19.31
CA GLN A 52 -14.57 11.12 -19.54
C GLN A 52 -15.45 9.95 -19.06
N ASN A 53 -14.92 8.72 -19.13
CA ASN A 53 -15.65 7.51 -18.73
C ASN A 53 -15.27 7.02 -17.33
N PHE A 54 -14.55 7.82 -16.53
CA PHE A 54 -14.11 7.46 -15.18
C PHE A 54 -13.27 6.16 -15.12
N CYS A 55 -12.56 5.86 -16.21
CA CYS A 55 -11.76 4.66 -16.38
C CYS A 55 -10.28 4.84 -16.02
N TYR A 56 -9.88 6.03 -15.58
CA TYR A 56 -8.48 6.32 -15.30
C TYR A 56 -7.89 5.38 -14.23
N THR A 57 -6.80 4.72 -14.62
CA THR A 57 -5.97 3.88 -13.76
C THR A 57 -4.58 3.80 -14.36
N ASP A 58 -3.56 3.85 -13.52
CA ASP A 58 -2.18 3.65 -13.92
C ASP A 58 -1.86 2.15 -14.07
N ILE A 59 -2.71 1.26 -13.51
CA ILE A 59 -2.42 -0.18 -13.40
C ILE A 59 -2.32 -0.86 -14.75
N TYR A 60 -3.35 -0.73 -15.59
CA TYR A 60 -3.35 -1.36 -16.91
C TYR A 60 -2.31 -0.75 -17.89
N PRO A 61 -2.24 0.58 -18.10
CA PRO A 61 -1.33 1.15 -19.09
C PRO A 61 0.15 1.00 -18.73
N LEU A 62 0.53 1.12 -17.44
CA LEU A 62 1.93 0.99 -17.04
C LEU A 62 2.49 -0.42 -17.25
N TYR A 63 1.62 -1.44 -17.35
CA TYR A 63 2.07 -2.79 -17.73
C TYR A 63 2.84 -2.79 -19.07
N PHE A 64 2.41 -1.96 -20.00
CA PHE A 64 3.05 -1.80 -21.30
C PHE A 64 4.11 -0.70 -21.26
N ASP A 65 3.75 0.48 -20.74
CA ASP A 65 4.60 1.68 -20.80
C ASP A 65 5.88 1.60 -19.97
N ARG A 66 5.94 0.68 -18.99
CA ARG A 66 7.11 0.47 -18.13
C ARG A 66 7.81 -0.86 -18.40
N GLN A 67 7.53 -1.48 -19.55
CA GLN A 67 8.14 -2.74 -19.98
C GLN A 67 7.97 -3.92 -19.01
N LEU A 68 6.96 -3.87 -18.15
CA LEU A 68 6.59 -4.98 -17.25
C LEU A 68 6.14 -6.23 -18.03
N ALA A 69 5.66 -6.04 -19.26
CA ALA A 69 5.34 -7.12 -20.19
C ALA A 69 6.58 -7.90 -20.67
N THR A 70 7.78 -7.31 -20.64
CA THR A 70 8.98 -7.86 -21.28
C THR A 70 10.09 -8.19 -20.29
N GLU A 71 10.35 -7.34 -19.30
CA GLU A 71 11.51 -7.50 -18.40
C GLU A 71 11.31 -6.84 -17.02
N ASN A 72 12.35 -6.80 -16.18
CA ASN A 72 12.31 -6.05 -14.92
C ASN A 72 12.53 -4.56 -15.24
N PRO A 73 11.65 -3.66 -14.78
CA PRO A 73 11.69 -2.26 -15.16
C PRO A 73 12.96 -1.52 -14.74
N TYR A 74 13.62 -1.93 -13.65
CA TYR A 74 14.84 -1.28 -13.17
C TYR A 74 16.08 -1.70 -13.96
N PHE A 75 16.02 -2.82 -14.69
CA PHE A 75 17.12 -3.29 -15.53
C PHE A 75 16.81 -3.12 -17.04
N ALA A 76 15.64 -2.54 -17.35
CA ALA A 76 15.18 -2.30 -18.70
C ALA A 76 15.91 -1.09 -19.31
N HIS A 77 16.47 -1.28 -20.51
CA HIS A 77 17.15 -0.20 -21.23
C HIS A 77 16.12 0.62 -22.03
N VAL A 78 15.48 1.57 -21.35
CA VAL A 78 14.42 2.41 -21.92
C VAL A 78 14.77 3.89 -21.89
N PRO A 79 14.21 4.70 -22.80
CA PRO A 79 14.25 6.16 -22.68
C PRO A 79 13.82 6.62 -21.28
N PHE A 80 14.42 7.72 -20.81
CA PHE A 80 14.22 8.21 -19.44
C PHE A 80 12.74 8.42 -19.09
N ASP A 81 11.90 8.86 -20.03
CA ASP A 81 10.46 9.07 -19.85
C ASP A 81 9.64 7.77 -19.69
N LYS A 82 10.26 6.62 -19.99
CA LYS A 82 9.67 5.27 -19.88
C LYS A 82 10.21 4.47 -18.70
N GLN A 83 11.18 4.98 -17.96
CA GLN A 83 11.67 4.34 -16.73
C GLN A 83 10.58 4.31 -15.65
N VAL A 84 10.65 3.35 -14.73
CA VAL A 84 9.72 3.29 -13.60
C VAL A 84 10.02 4.42 -12.62
N GLU A 85 9.06 5.34 -12.52
CA GLU A 85 9.08 6.48 -11.60
C GLU A 85 8.88 6.10 -10.13
N TYR A 86 8.41 4.88 -9.86
CA TYR A 86 8.14 4.42 -8.51
C TYR A 86 9.41 3.99 -7.78
N PRO A 87 9.49 4.19 -6.45
CA PRO A 87 10.63 3.69 -5.68
C PRO A 87 10.66 2.15 -5.63
N VAL A 88 11.84 1.62 -5.35
CA VAL A 88 12.23 0.22 -5.63
C VAL A 88 11.23 -0.82 -5.11
N VAL A 89 10.75 -0.70 -3.88
CA VAL A 89 9.86 -1.73 -3.30
C VAL A 89 8.55 -1.80 -4.07
N LEU A 90 8.02 -0.66 -4.55
CA LEU A 90 6.80 -0.68 -5.34
C LEU A 90 7.05 -1.20 -6.76
N GLY A 91 8.14 -0.82 -7.41
CA GLY A 91 8.47 -1.37 -8.74
C GLY A 91 8.70 -2.89 -8.68
N GLU A 92 9.31 -3.41 -7.62
CA GLU A 92 9.45 -4.86 -7.43
C GLU A 92 8.11 -5.56 -7.15
N VAL A 93 7.18 -4.90 -6.44
CA VAL A 93 5.80 -5.39 -6.31
C VAL A 93 5.12 -5.47 -7.68
N MET A 94 5.26 -4.42 -8.52
CA MET A 94 4.74 -4.44 -9.89
C MET A 94 5.37 -5.57 -10.70
N GLN A 95 6.69 -5.74 -10.60
CA GLN A 95 7.43 -6.77 -11.31
C GLN A 95 7.01 -8.18 -10.90
N PHE A 96 6.79 -8.42 -9.60
CA PHE A 96 6.35 -9.70 -9.09
C PHE A 96 5.01 -10.13 -9.71
N PHE A 97 4.01 -9.24 -9.69
CA PHE A 97 2.70 -9.54 -10.28
C PHE A 97 2.74 -9.61 -11.80
N ALA A 98 3.56 -8.79 -12.46
CA ALA A 98 3.78 -8.88 -13.90
C ALA A 98 4.41 -10.22 -14.29
N GLY A 99 5.40 -10.69 -13.51
CA GLY A 99 6.02 -12.02 -13.66
C GLY A 99 5.01 -13.16 -13.54
N ILE A 100 4.13 -13.11 -12.54
CA ILE A 100 3.03 -14.09 -12.40
C ILE A 100 2.12 -14.06 -13.64
N ALA A 101 1.72 -12.87 -14.10
CA ALA A 101 0.83 -12.75 -15.25
C ALA A 101 1.44 -13.36 -16.52
N ARG A 102 2.73 -13.09 -16.76
CA ARG A 102 3.50 -13.66 -17.89
C ARG A 102 3.63 -15.18 -17.78
N ALA A 103 3.95 -15.69 -16.60
CA ALA A 103 4.13 -17.12 -16.36
C ALA A 103 2.82 -17.91 -16.53
N VAL A 104 1.68 -17.36 -16.09
CA VAL A 104 0.38 -18.03 -16.12
C VAL A 104 -0.26 -18.00 -17.51
N VAL A 105 -0.15 -16.89 -18.23
CA VAL A 105 -0.83 -16.70 -19.53
C VAL A 105 0.06 -17.13 -20.70
N GLY A 106 1.39 -16.97 -20.57
CA GLY A 106 2.34 -17.20 -21.65
C GLY A 106 2.33 -16.09 -22.71
N PRO A 107 3.32 -16.07 -23.63
CA PRO A 107 3.61 -14.94 -24.52
C PRO A 107 2.58 -14.69 -25.62
N ALA A 108 1.64 -15.62 -25.85
CA ALA A 108 0.71 -15.58 -26.97
C ALA A 108 -0.39 -14.51 -26.83
N ASP A 109 -0.71 -14.08 -25.61
CA ASP A 109 -1.82 -13.15 -25.35
C ASP A 109 -1.43 -12.09 -24.30
N VAL A 110 -0.75 -11.04 -24.76
CA VAL A 110 -0.30 -9.93 -23.91
C VAL A 110 -1.47 -9.13 -23.33
N GLY A 111 -2.60 -9.05 -24.03
CA GLY A 111 -3.81 -8.38 -23.51
C GLY A 111 -4.38 -9.11 -22.29
N ARG A 112 -4.41 -10.44 -22.33
CA ARG A 112 -4.79 -11.26 -21.18
C ARG A 112 -3.76 -11.21 -20.05
N GLN A 113 -2.46 -11.09 -20.35
CA GLN A 113 -1.45 -10.83 -19.32
C GLN A 113 -1.72 -9.53 -18.58
N ALA A 114 -1.95 -8.42 -19.31
CA ALA A 114 -2.24 -7.12 -18.71
C ALA A 114 -3.52 -7.13 -17.86
N THR A 115 -4.54 -7.83 -18.34
CA THR A 115 -5.79 -8.03 -17.59
C THR A 115 -5.55 -8.81 -16.29
N LEU A 116 -4.77 -9.89 -16.34
CA LEU A 116 -4.43 -10.66 -15.14
C LEU A 116 -3.54 -9.86 -14.17
N PHE A 117 -2.59 -9.07 -14.69
CA PHE A 117 -1.79 -8.15 -13.89
C PHE A 117 -2.67 -7.13 -13.14
N PHE A 118 -3.66 -6.56 -13.84
CA PHE A 118 -4.64 -5.67 -13.24
C PHE A 118 -5.41 -6.34 -12.10
N ASP A 119 -5.94 -7.55 -12.32
CA ASP A 119 -6.70 -8.29 -11.31
C ASP A 119 -5.87 -8.63 -10.07
N LEU A 120 -4.64 -9.10 -10.27
CA LEU A 120 -3.73 -9.43 -9.18
C LEU A 120 -3.37 -8.20 -8.37
N THR A 121 -3.17 -7.06 -9.05
CA THR A 121 -2.92 -5.78 -8.39
C THR A 121 -4.15 -5.33 -7.61
N VAL A 122 -5.36 -5.39 -8.18
CA VAL A 122 -6.61 -5.06 -7.47
C VAL A 122 -6.77 -5.93 -6.23
N LEU A 123 -6.45 -7.23 -6.31
CA LEU A 123 -6.50 -8.13 -5.16
C LEU A 123 -5.52 -7.69 -4.06
N LEU A 124 -4.26 -7.40 -4.42
CA LEU A 124 -3.27 -6.87 -3.48
C LEU A 124 -3.79 -5.59 -2.80
N LEU A 125 -4.27 -4.63 -3.59
CA LEU A 125 -4.74 -3.34 -3.09
C LEU A 125 -5.98 -3.50 -2.21
N GLY A 126 -6.89 -4.42 -2.54
CA GLY A 126 -8.04 -4.77 -1.69
C GLY A 126 -7.60 -5.36 -0.35
N VAL A 127 -6.61 -6.27 -0.35
CA VAL A 127 -5.99 -6.78 0.89
C VAL A 127 -5.33 -5.67 1.69
N CYS A 128 -4.61 -4.75 1.03
CA CYS A 128 -4.00 -3.60 1.67
C CYS A 128 -5.04 -2.64 2.29
N LEU A 129 -6.18 -2.43 1.64
CA LEU A 129 -7.28 -1.63 2.20
C LEU A 129 -7.85 -2.29 3.46
N VAL A 130 -8.14 -3.59 3.40
CA VAL A 130 -8.60 -4.35 4.58
C VAL A 130 -7.58 -4.27 5.70
N ALA A 131 -6.31 -4.52 5.41
CA ALA A 131 -5.23 -4.40 6.38
C ALA A 131 -5.15 -2.99 6.97
N GLY A 132 -5.21 -1.95 6.15
CA GLY A 132 -5.19 -0.55 6.57
C GLY A 132 -6.34 -0.20 7.52
N VAL A 133 -7.57 -0.64 7.22
CA VAL A 133 -8.75 -0.44 8.08
C VAL A 133 -8.58 -1.15 9.42
N LEU A 134 -8.12 -2.41 9.41
CA LEU A 134 -7.90 -3.17 10.65
C LEU A 134 -6.76 -2.60 11.50
N LEU A 135 -5.69 -2.13 10.86
CA LEU A 135 -4.57 -1.47 11.52
C LEU A 135 -5.01 -0.13 12.11
N MET A 136 -5.77 0.68 11.38
CA MET A 136 -6.34 1.94 11.90
C MET A 136 -7.23 1.68 13.11
N ALA A 137 -8.09 0.67 13.05
CA ALA A 137 -8.93 0.26 14.17
C ALA A 137 -8.09 -0.17 15.39
N ALA A 138 -6.99 -0.88 15.16
CA ALA A 138 -6.06 -1.29 16.21
C ALA A 138 -5.29 -0.10 16.82
N VAL A 139 -4.95 0.92 16.02
CA VAL A 139 -4.33 2.18 16.47
C VAL A 139 -5.32 2.99 17.31
N ALA A 140 -6.57 3.11 16.87
CA ALA A 140 -7.62 3.85 17.56
C ALA A 140 -8.01 3.23 18.91
N GLY A 141 -7.83 1.90 19.05
CA GLY A 141 -8.10 1.17 20.28
C GLY A 141 -9.58 0.82 20.50
N PRO A 142 -9.93 0.13 21.60
CA PRO A 142 -11.24 -0.50 21.76
C PRO A 142 -12.43 0.46 21.75
N THR A 143 -12.24 1.69 22.21
CA THR A 143 -13.29 2.72 22.32
C THR A 143 -13.57 3.44 21.01
N ARG A 144 -12.57 3.57 20.13
CA ARG A 144 -12.64 4.35 18.89
C ARG A 144 -12.41 3.54 17.61
N ARG A 145 -12.29 2.21 17.70
CA ARG A 145 -12.08 1.32 16.53
C ARG A 145 -13.09 1.52 15.39
N TRP A 146 -14.31 1.97 15.71
CA TRP A 146 -15.34 2.24 14.71
C TRP A 146 -15.03 3.46 13.83
N ASP A 147 -14.09 4.32 14.24
CA ASP A 147 -13.58 5.42 13.40
C ASP A 147 -12.94 4.89 12.12
N ALA A 148 -12.50 3.62 12.09
CA ALA A 148 -11.98 2.99 10.88
C ALA A 148 -13.05 2.77 9.79
N LEU A 149 -14.35 2.85 10.11
CA LEU A 149 -15.41 2.84 9.10
C LEU A 149 -15.32 4.06 8.18
N TRP A 150 -14.86 5.20 8.68
CA TRP A 150 -14.63 6.38 7.85
C TRP A 150 -13.58 6.12 6.77
N TYR A 151 -12.58 5.30 7.05
CA TYR A 151 -11.60 4.90 6.05
C TYR A 151 -12.16 3.83 5.10
N ALA A 152 -12.85 2.82 5.62
CA ALA A 152 -13.41 1.72 4.82
C ALA A 152 -14.45 2.18 3.79
N LEU A 153 -15.26 3.19 4.13
CA LEU A 153 -16.39 3.65 3.33
C LEU A 153 -16.21 5.08 2.79
N ALA A 154 -15.00 5.64 2.88
CA ALA A 154 -14.72 6.96 2.33
C ALA A 154 -15.00 6.98 0.82
N PRO A 155 -15.78 7.95 0.30
CA PRO A 155 -16.01 8.08 -1.13
C PRO A 155 -14.71 8.21 -1.93
N SER A 156 -13.73 8.93 -1.39
CA SER A 156 -12.41 9.06 -2.01
C SER A 156 -11.67 7.73 -2.11
N VAL A 157 -11.77 6.85 -1.10
CA VAL A 157 -11.19 5.51 -1.15
C VAL A 157 -11.90 4.67 -2.19
N ILE A 158 -13.23 4.65 -2.20
CA ILE A 158 -14.01 3.88 -3.18
C ILE A 158 -13.66 4.31 -4.62
N LEU A 159 -13.57 5.62 -4.87
CA LEU A 159 -13.28 6.14 -6.21
C LEU A 159 -11.80 6.00 -6.58
N ALA A 160 -10.86 6.09 -5.64
CA ALA A 160 -9.42 6.15 -5.93
C ALA A 160 -8.61 4.87 -5.63
N ALA A 161 -9.17 3.88 -4.93
CA ALA A 161 -8.43 2.72 -4.43
C ALA A 161 -7.58 1.98 -5.47
N TYR A 162 -8.01 1.95 -6.74
CA TYR A 162 -7.31 1.24 -7.81
C TYR A 162 -6.83 2.19 -8.93
N ILE A 163 -6.75 3.51 -8.67
CA ILE A 163 -6.13 4.44 -9.64
C ILE A 163 -4.64 4.15 -9.67
N ASN A 164 -4.06 3.92 -8.49
CA ASN A 164 -2.63 3.75 -8.27
C ASN A 164 -2.40 2.81 -7.07
N TRP A 165 -1.15 2.47 -6.77
CA TRP A 165 -0.74 1.53 -5.72
C TRP A 165 -0.62 2.16 -4.33
N ASP A 166 -1.27 3.30 -4.09
CA ASP A 166 -1.20 4.07 -2.84
C ASP A 166 -1.51 3.26 -1.57
N LEU A 167 -2.40 2.26 -1.70
CA LEU A 167 -2.83 1.43 -0.59
C LEU A 167 -1.71 0.56 -0.03
N VAL A 168 -0.67 0.20 -0.81
CA VAL A 168 0.50 -0.52 -0.31
C VAL A 168 1.25 0.34 0.71
N ALA A 169 1.59 1.57 0.31
CA ALA A 169 2.21 2.56 1.19
C ALA A 169 1.31 2.88 2.39
N GLY A 170 -0.02 2.89 2.20
CA GLY A 170 -1.01 3.20 3.23
C GLY A 170 -1.06 2.13 4.32
N ALA A 171 -1.08 0.87 3.92
CA ALA A 171 -1.07 -0.26 4.85
C ALA A 171 0.24 -0.30 5.67
N LEU A 172 1.39 -0.11 5.02
CA LEU A 172 2.70 -0.02 5.70
C LEU A 172 2.74 1.17 6.68
N SER A 173 2.20 2.32 6.28
CA SER A 173 2.12 3.51 7.12
C SER A 173 1.22 3.32 8.35
N MET A 174 0.07 2.67 8.21
CA MET A 174 -0.77 2.31 9.35
C MET A 174 -0.10 1.29 10.27
N GLY A 175 0.64 0.34 9.69
CA GLY A 175 1.46 -0.61 10.46
C GLY A 175 2.54 0.10 11.27
N MET A 176 3.21 1.08 10.66
CA MET A 176 4.18 1.95 11.33
C MET A 176 3.55 2.69 12.51
N LEU A 177 2.39 3.32 12.32
CA LEU A 177 1.69 4.02 13.41
C LEU A 177 1.32 3.07 14.55
N LEU A 178 0.87 1.85 14.24
CA LEU A 178 0.56 0.84 15.24
C LEU A 178 1.80 0.38 16.01
N ALA A 179 2.91 0.16 15.31
CA ALA A 179 4.18 -0.20 15.92
C ALA A 179 4.69 0.93 16.83
N TRP A 180 4.59 2.18 16.37
CA TRP A 180 4.97 3.36 17.16
C TRP A 180 4.10 3.49 18.42
N ALA A 181 2.77 3.39 18.28
CA ALA A 181 1.83 3.43 19.41
C ALA A 181 2.13 2.35 20.46
N ARG A 182 2.60 1.18 20.01
CA ARG A 182 3.00 0.04 20.86
C ARG A 182 4.44 0.09 21.35
N GLN A 183 5.14 1.23 21.20
CA GLN A 183 6.53 1.41 21.63
C GLN A 183 7.48 0.39 20.98
N ARG A 184 7.27 0.08 19.69
CA ARG A 184 8.15 -0.78 18.88
C ARG A 184 8.83 0.07 17.79
N GLN A 185 9.77 0.90 18.21
CA GLN A 185 10.39 1.94 17.39
C GLN A 185 11.18 1.37 16.20
N VAL A 186 11.89 0.25 16.39
CA VAL A 186 12.61 -0.41 15.28
C VAL A 186 11.62 -0.87 14.20
N LEU A 187 10.55 -1.58 14.59
CA LEU A 187 9.53 -2.02 13.65
C LEU A 187 8.82 -0.84 12.99
N ALA A 188 8.50 0.21 13.74
CA ALA A 188 7.92 1.43 13.18
C ALA A 188 8.84 2.04 12.12
N GLY A 189 10.14 2.12 12.42
CA GLY A 189 11.12 2.66 11.49
C GLY A 189 11.28 1.81 10.24
N VAL A 190 11.36 0.48 10.38
CA VAL A 190 11.42 -0.46 9.24
C VAL A 190 10.19 -0.31 8.34
N LEU A 191 8.99 -0.33 8.91
CA LEU A 191 7.74 -0.16 8.16
C LEU A 191 7.67 1.21 7.47
N LEU A 192 8.18 2.27 8.10
CA LEU A 192 8.27 3.60 7.49
C LEU A 192 9.25 3.62 6.32
N GLY A 193 10.42 2.99 6.46
CA GLY A 193 11.43 2.92 5.40
C GLY A 193 10.90 2.18 4.18
N LEU A 194 10.23 1.05 4.41
CA LEU A 194 9.54 0.30 3.36
C LEU A 194 8.40 1.12 2.73
N ALA A 195 7.61 1.86 3.53
CA ALA A 195 6.55 2.72 3.01
C ALA A 195 7.13 3.83 2.11
N ILE A 196 8.21 4.50 2.53
CA ILE A 196 8.90 5.52 1.73
C ILE A 196 9.47 4.90 0.44
N ALA A 197 9.97 3.66 0.51
CA ALA A 197 10.43 2.91 -0.65
C ALA A 197 9.28 2.35 -1.52
N THR A 198 8.02 2.65 -1.19
CA THR A 198 6.88 2.43 -2.09
C THR A 198 6.29 3.72 -2.65
N LYS A 199 6.28 4.80 -1.87
CA LYS A 199 5.82 6.13 -2.29
C LYS A 199 6.41 7.19 -1.38
N PHE A 200 6.53 8.45 -1.82
CA PHE A 200 7.19 9.48 -1.00
C PHE A 200 6.30 10.12 0.08
N TYR A 201 4.98 10.07 -0.04
CA TYR A 201 4.10 10.72 0.94
C TYR A 201 4.31 10.28 2.40
N PRO A 202 4.66 9.02 2.74
CA PRO A 202 4.94 8.61 4.12
C PRO A 202 6.09 9.37 4.78
N LEU A 203 6.96 10.06 4.02
CA LEU A 203 7.99 10.94 4.58
C LEU A 203 7.40 12.00 5.52
N MET A 204 6.14 12.41 5.32
CA MET A 204 5.45 13.34 6.21
C MET A 204 5.37 12.85 7.67
N PHE A 205 5.37 11.53 7.90
CA PHE A 205 5.38 10.97 9.25
C PHE A 205 6.68 11.27 10.00
N VAL A 206 7.81 11.38 9.30
CA VAL A 206 9.08 11.81 9.93
C VAL A 206 8.92 13.21 10.52
N GLY A 207 8.31 14.13 9.77
CA GLY A 207 8.00 15.48 10.25
C GLY A 207 7.06 15.47 11.46
N ALA A 208 5.98 14.69 11.41
CA ALA A 208 5.05 14.57 12.54
C ALA A 208 5.71 14.00 13.80
N LEU A 209 6.52 12.94 13.66
CA LEU A 209 7.27 12.33 14.76
C LEU A 209 8.34 13.27 15.31
N PHE A 210 8.99 14.06 14.46
CA PHE A 210 9.94 15.08 14.86
C PHE A 210 9.27 16.15 15.73
N LEU A 211 8.14 16.70 15.30
CA LEU A 211 7.37 17.68 16.09
C LEU A 211 6.90 17.10 17.44
N LEU A 212 6.45 15.84 17.45
CA LEU A 212 6.10 15.14 18.68
C LEU A 212 7.31 15.01 19.63
N THR A 213 8.48 14.76 19.06
CA THR A 213 9.73 14.61 19.81
C THR A 213 10.21 15.92 20.38
N LEU A 214 10.15 17.01 19.60
CA LEU A 214 10.42 18.37 20.08
C LEU A 214 9.51 18.72 21.26
N ARG A 215 8.20 18.42 21.15
CA ARG A 215 7.23 18.70 22.23
C ARG A 215 7.48 17.88 23.49
N THR A 216 7.91 16.64 23.36
CA THR A 216 8.03 15.71 24.50
C THR A 216 9.45 15.61 25.06
N ALA A 217 10.44 16.21 24.38
CA ALA A 217 11.88 16.06 24.65
C ALA A 217 12.40 14.61 24.65
N ARG A 218 11.64 13.66 24.07
CA ARG A 218 11.99 12.23 24.03
C ARG A 218 12.70 11.87 22.73
N TRP A 219 13.99 12.21 22.64
CA TRP A 219 14.78 12.01 21.43
C TRP A 219 15.08 10.55 21.08
N ARG A 220 15.29 9.69 22.09
CA ARG A 220 15.68 8.29 21.86
C ARG A 220 14.69 7.51 20.98
N PRO A 221 13.36 7.52 21.23
CA PRO A 221 12.40 6.85 20.35
C PRO A 221 12.43 7.33 18.90
N PHE A 222 12.58 8.63 18.70
CA PHE A 222 12.66 9.23 17.37
C PHE A 222 13.92 8.82 16.64
N LEU A 223 15.09 8.93 17.28
CA LEU A 223 16.37 8.58 16.65
C LEU A 223 16.44 7.09 16.30
N ILE A 224 15.90 6.20 17.15
CA ILE A 224 15.82 4.76 16.83
C ILE A 224 14.94 4.52 15.61
N THR A 225 13.78 5.17 15.56
CA THR A 225 12.83 5.02 14.44
C THR A 225 13.44 5.59 13.16
N LEU A 226 13.99 6.79 13.20
CA LEU A 226 14.65 7.44 12.07
C LEU A 226 15.84 6.62 11.55
N GLY A 227 16.70 6.14 12.45
CA GLY A 227 17.83 5.28 12.09
C GLY A 227 17.37 3.95 11.46
N SER A 228 16.31 3.34 12.00
CA SER A 228 15.73 2.11 11.43
C SER A 228 15.05 2.37 10.08
N THR A 229 14.43 3.54 9.89
CA THR A 229 13.87 4.00 8.61
C THR A 229 14.95 4.16 7.56
N ALA A 230 16.02 4.89 7.88
CA ALA A 230 17.14 5.08 6.97
C ALA A 230 17.79 3.73 6.62
N ALA A 231 18.04 2.88 7.61
CA ALA A 231 18.62 1.56 7.37
C ALA A 231 17.74 0.69 6.47
N ALA A 232 16.43 0.59 6.75
CA ALA A 232 15.51 -0.20 5.93
C ALA A 232 15.40 0.34 4.51
N TRP A 233 15.33 1.67 4.35
CA TRP A 233 15.28 2.31 3.04
C TRP A 233 16.57 2.07 2.24
N LEU A 234 17.74 2.21 2.86
CA LEU A 234 19.02 1.96 2.20
C LEU A 234 19.15 0.49 1.79
N VAL A 235 18.79 -0.45 2.66
CA VAL A 235 18.88 -1.90 2.37
C VAL A 235 18.09 -2.29 1.13
N VAL A 236 16.95 -1.65 0.87
CA VAL A 236 16.13 -1.97 -0.31
C VAL A 236 16.51 -1.16 -1.56
N ASN A 237 16.97 0.09 -1.44
CA ASN A 237 17.26 0.93 -2.60
C ASN A 237 18.71 0.82 -3.09
N VAL A 238 19.70 0.79 -2.18
CA VAL A 238 21.14 0.82 -2.53
C VAL A 238 21.54 -0.34 -3.47
N PRO A 239 21.06 -1.58 -3.30
CA PRO A 239 21.40 -2.65 -4.25
C PRO A 239 21.01 -2.31 -5.68
N PHE A 240 19.86 -1.66 -5.89
CA PHE A 240 19.40 -1.27 -7.23
C PHE A 240 20.19 -0.08 -7.75
N GLU A 241 20.49 0.91 -6.91
CA GLU A 241 21.37 2.02 -7.31
C GLU A 241 22.75 1.54 -7.77
N VAL A 242 23.29 0.49 -7.14
CA VAL A 242 24.60 -0.07 -7.52
C VAL A 242 24.53 -0.98 -8.74
N LEU A 243 23.45 -1.77 -8.89
CA LEU A 243 23.33 -2.80 -9.94
C LEU A 243 22.67 -2.30 -11.23
N ALA A 244 21.91 -1.21 -11.17
CA ALA A 244 21.19 -0.62 -12.31
C ALA A 244 21.73 0.77 -12.67
N TRP A 245 23.03 1.01 -12.46
CA TRP A 245 23.69 2.30 -12.65
C TRP A 245 24.00 2.65 -14.12
N ASP A 246 23.84 1.70 -15.03
CA ASP A 246 24.16 1.81 -16.46
C ASP A 246 22.94 2.20 -17.32
#